data_AF-A0A1H8NM26-F1
#
_entry.id   AF-A0A1H8NM26-F1
#
_cell.length_a   1.000
_cell.length_b   1.000
_cell.length_c   1.000
_cell.angle_alpha   90.00
_cell.angle_beta   90.00
_cell.angle_gamma   90.00
#
_symmetry.space_group_name_H-M   'P 1'
#
loop_
_entity.id
_entity.type
_entity.pdbx_description
1 polymer ?
#
loop_
_entity_poly.entity_id
_entity_poly.type
_entity_poly.pdbx_seq_one_letter_code
_entity_poly.pdbx_strand_id
1 'polypeptide(L)'
;MTDITLPKATAALGAKRHALAPEIDDAFLALSKKVFADGALDRRTKQLIAIAVAHVTQCPWCIEGHTRGAKRAGASNEQIMEAIWVAAEMRAGAAYAHANKTLAVLEQIDGD
;
A
#
# COMPACT_ATOMS: atom_id res chain seq x y z
N MET A 1 -4.68 28.15 2.29
CA MET A 1 -3.86 27.03 1.81
C MET A 1 -4.38 26.67 0.44
N THR A 2 -3.54 26.76 -0.59
CA THR A 2 -3.85 26.20 -1.91
C THR A 2 -4.19 24.73 -1.69
N ASP A 3 -5.38 24.32 -2.09
CA ASP A 3 -5.80 22.93 -2.02
C ASP A 3 -4.73 22.08 -2.75
N ILE A 4 -4.03 21.21 -2.03
CA ILE A 4 -3.11 20.25 -2.64
C ILE A 4 -4.01 19.16 -3.24
N THR A 5 -4.71 19.52 -4.31
CA THR A 5 -5.63 18.61 -4.98
C THR A 5 -4.80 17.62 -5.79
N LEU A 6 -4.70 16.39 -5.30
CA LEU A 6 -4.10 15.31 -6.07
C LEU A 6 -4.99 15.02 -7.29
N PRO A 7 -4.46 15.03 -8.52
CA PRO A 7 -5.28 14.84 -9.70
C PRO A 7 -5.94 13.46 -9.68
N LYS A 8 -7.20 13.40 -10.11
CA LYS A 8 -7.85 12.12 -10.39
C LYS A 8 -7.17 11.49 -11.60
N ALA A 9 -7.04 10.17 -11.59
CA ALA A 9 -6.58 9.43 -12.77
C ALA A 9 -7.58 9.66 -13.93
N THR A 10 -7.05 10.00 -15.10
CA THR A 10 -7.83 10.18 -16.34
C THR A 10 -7.22 9.35 -17.47
N ALA A 11 -8.02 9.04 -18.49
CA ALA A 11 -7.54 8.35 -19.69
C ALA A 11 -6.43 9.15 -20.38
N ALA A 12 -6.54 10.48 -20.44
CA ALA A 12 -5.52 11.35 -21.04
C ALA A 12 -4.18 11.28 -20.27
N LEU A 13 -4.21 11.28 -18.94
CA LEU A 13 -3.01 11.10 -18.12
C LEU A 13 -2.41 9.71 -18.28
N GLY A 14 -3.25 8.67 -18.38
CA GLY A 14 -2.82 7.30 -18.67
C GLY A 14 -2.12 7.18 -20.03
N ALA A 15 -2.74 7.73 -21.08
CA ALA A 15 -2.17 7.74 -22.43
C ALA A 15 -0.84 8.53 -22.48
N LYS A 16 -0.78 9.69 -21.80
CA LYS A 16 0.46 10.46 -21.68
C LYS A 16 1.55 9.70 -20.94
N ARG A 17 1.23 9.01 -19.83
CA ARG A 17 2.18 8.18 -19.09
C ARG A 17 2.75 7.07 -19.97
N HIS A 18 1.89 6.36 -20.69
CA HIS A 18 2.30 5.31 -21.61
C HIS A 18 3.16 5.88 -22.76
N ALA A 19 2.75 6.97 -23.41
CA ALA A 19 3.49 7.56 -24.52
C ALA A 19 4.92 8.02 -24.14
N LEU A 20 5.15 8.38 -22.87
CA LEU A 20 6.46 8.78 -22.37
C LEU A 20 7.38 7.58 -22.04
N ALA A 21 6.83 6.39 -21.77
CA ALA A 21 7.59 5.21 -21.38
C ALA A 21 6.81 3.90 -21.68
N PRO A 22 6.59 3.56 -22.96
CA PRO A 22 5.60 2.54 -23.35
C PRO A 22 5.98 1.13 -22.86
N GLU A 23 7.22 0.70 -23.08
CA GLU A 23 7.66 -0.65 -22.71
C GLU A 23 7.58 -0.90 -21.19
N ILE A 24 7.95 0.10 -20.39
CA ILE A 24 7.91 0.00 -18.93
C ILE A 24 6.47 0.09 -18.40
N ASP A 25 5.61 0.95 -18.97
CA ASP A 25 4.20 1.00 -18.59
C ASP A 25 3.49 -0.32 -18.92
N ASP A 26 3.74 -0.90 -20.09
CA ASP A 26 3.17 -2.19 -20.49
C ASP A 26 3.63 -3.32 -19.58
N ALA A 27 4.93 -3.38 -19.24
CA ALA A 27 5.46 -4.34 -18.29
C ALA A 27 4.81 -4.20 -16.90
N PHE A 28 4.62 -2.97 -16.43
CA PHE A 28 3.95 -2.71 -15.15
C PHE A 28 2.48 -3.12 -15.17
N LEU A 29 1.74 -2.82 -16.25
CA LEU A 29 0.33 -3.23 -16.40
C LEU A 29 0.20 -4.75 -16.46
N ALA A 30 1.11 -5.44 -17.15
CA ALA A 30 1.16 -6.90 -17.18
C ALA A 30 1.44 -7.49 -15.80
N LEU A 31 2.42 -6.94 -15.06
CA LEU A 31 2.72 -7.32 -13.68
C LEU A 31 1.50 -7.14 -12.78
N SER A 32 0.88 -5.95 -12.81
CA SER A 32 -0.29 -5.62 -12.01
C SER A 32 -1.44 -6.61 -12.23
N LYS A 33 -1.75 -6.91 -13.50
CA LYS A 33 -2.76 -7.91 -13.87
C LYS A 33 -2.45 -9.30 -13.30
N LYS A 34 -1.19 -9.74 -13.38
CA LYS A 34 -0.76 -11.06 -12.93
C LYS A 34 -0.74 -11.19 -11.41
N VAL A 35 -0.23 -10.17 -10.70
CA VAL A 35 -0.15 -10.16 -9.23
C VAL A 35 -1.55 -10.30 -8.62
N PHE A 36 -2.56 -9.60 -9.14
CA PHE A 36 -3.93 -9.62 -8.61
C PHE A 36 -4.84 -10.72 -9.20
N ALA A 37 -4.34 -11.60 -10.06
CA ALA A 37 -5.08 -12.80 -10.47
C ALA A 37 -5.19 -13.80 -9.31
N ASP A 38 -6.20 -14.67 -9.31
CA ASP A 38 -6.34 -15.73 -8.30
C ASP A 38 -5.19 -16.75 -8.41
N GLY A 39 -4.83 -17.33 -7.27
CA GLY A 39 -3.79 -18.36 -7.15
C GLY A 39 -3.84 -18.99 -5.76
N ALA A 40 -2.68 -19.24 -5.14
CA ALA A 40 -2.62 -19.72 -3.76
C ALA A 40 -3.29 -18.76 -2.75
N LEU A 41 -3.29 -17.45 -3.07
CA LEU A 41 -4.13 -16.45 -2.41
C LEU A 41 -5.21 -15.99 -3.39
N ASP A 42 -6.46 -15.93 -2.91
CA ASP A 42 -7.56 -15.35 -3.67
C ASP A 42 -7.36 -13.84 -3.89
N ARG A 43 -8.04 -13.29 -4.89
CA ARG A 43 -7.97 -11.87 -5.23
C ARG A 43 -8.36 -10.97 -4.06
N ARG A 44 -9.33 -11.38 -3.24
CA ARG A 44 -9.79 -10.61 -2.09
C ARG A 44 -8.66 -10.43 -1.07
N THR A 45 -8.01 -11.52 -0.70
CA THR A 45 -6.85 -11.53 0.20
C THR A 45 -5.74 -10.65 -0.32
N LYS A 46 -5.43 -10.75 -1.62
CA LYS A 46 -4.43 -9.88 -2.25
C LYS A 46 -4.79 -8.40 -2.21
N GLN A 47 -6.07 -8.05 -2.38
CA GLN A 47 -6.52 -6.67 -2.25
C GLN A 47 -6.48 -6.16 -0.81
N LEU A 48 -6.78 -7.00 0.18
CA LEU A 48 -6.63 -6.64 1.60
C LEU A 48 -5.16 -6.37 1.98
N ILE A 49 -4.24 -7.20 1.49
CA ILE A 49 -2.80 -6.96 1.62
C ILE A 49 -2.42 -5.61 0.97
N ALA A 50 -2.92 -5.36 -0.26
CA ALA A 50 -2.63 -4.11 -0.96
C ALA A 50 -3.19 -2.88 -0.24
N ILE A 51 -4.36 -2.98 0.41
CA ILE A 51 -4.92 -1.92 1.26
C ILE A 51 -4.00 -1.65 2.46
N ALA A 52 -3.54 -2.69 3.15
CA ALA A 52 -2.60 -2.53 4.27
C ALA A 52 -1.31 -1.83 3.82
N VAL A 53 -0.71 -2.29 2.71
CA VAL A 53 0.50 -1.67 2.13
C VAL A 53 0.23 -0.23 1.71
N ALA A 54 -0.91 0.07 1.09
CA ALA A 54 -1.26 1.43 0.66
C ALA A 54 -1.33 2.43 1.82
N HIS A 55 -1.74 1.99 3.02
CA HIS A 55 -1.74 2.81 4.24
C HIS A 55 -0.33 2.99 4.80
N VAL A 56 0.52 1.96 4.74
CA VAL A 56 1.94 2.07 5.14
C VAL A 56 2.70 3.02 4.22
N THR A 57 2.47 2.95 2.90
CA THR A 57 3.09 3.83 1.90
C THR A 57 2.37 5.17 1.73
N GLN A 58 1.26 5.38 2.46
CA GLN A 58 0.46 6.61 2.45
C GLN A 58 0.04 7.09 1.05
N CYS A 59 -0.31 6.15 0.16
CA CYS A 59 -0.64 6.45 -1.23
C CYS A 59 -2.17 6.60 -1.40
N PRO A 60 -2.72 7.82 -1.55
CA PRO A 60 -4.16 8.04 -1.60
C PRO A 60 -4.83 7.40 -2.83
N TRP A 61 -4.16 7.42 -4.00
CA TRP A 61 -4.67 6.72 -5.19
C TRP A 61 -4.70 5.20 -4.99
N CYS A 62 -3.72 4.64 -4.28
CA CYS A 62 -3.65 3.22 -3.97
C CYS A 62 -4.74 2.82 -2.98
N ILE A 63 -4.98 3.65 -1.95
CA ILE A 63 -6.07 3.47 -0.99
C ILE A 63 -7.41 3.41 -1.74
N GLU A 64 -7.70 4.38 -2.61
CA GLU A 64 -8.95 4.39 -3.39
C GLU A 64 -9.06 3.18 -4.33
N GLY A 65 -8.00 2.91 -5.09
CA GLY A 65 -7.96 1.85 -6.11
C GLY A 65 -8.15 0.46 -5.51
N HIS A 66 -7.40 0.14 -4.46
CA HIS A 66 -7.45 -1.18 -3.81
C HIS A 66 -8.68 -1.35 -2.93
N THR A 67 -9.23 -0.28 -2.34
CA THR A 67 -10.55 -0.35 -1.66
C THR A 67 -11.64 -0.77 -2.64
N ARG A 68 -11.72 -0.14 -3.82
CA ARG A 68 -12.66 -0.55 -4.87
C ARG A 68 -12.39 -1.96 -5.38
N GLY A 69 -11.11 -2.32 -5.51
CA GLY A 69 -10.67 -3.67 -5.86
C GLY A 69 -11.17 -4.73 -4.88
N ALA A 70 -11.00 -4.49 -3.57
CA ALA A 70 -11.43 -5.38 -2.50
C ALA A 70 -12.95 -5.53 -2.47
N LYS A 71 -13.70 -4.44 -2.58
CA LYS A 71 -15.18 -4.48 -2.65
C LYS A 71 -15.66 -5.30 -3.85
N ARG A 72 -15.07 -5.12 -5.03
CA ARG A 72 -15.39 -5.93 -6.22
C ARG A 72 -15.03 -7.41 -6.04
N ALA A 73 -14.03 -7.72 -5.23
CA ALA A 73 -13.65 -9.08 -4.88
C ALA A 73 -14.46 -9.67 -3.69
N GLY A 74 -15.50 -8.97 -3.23
CA GLY A 74 -16.39 -9.45 -2.16
C GLY A 74 -15.87 -9.25 -0.73
N ALA A 75 -14.92 -8.34 -0.51
CA ALA A 75 -14.50 -7.99 0.84
C ALA A 75 -15.61 -7.26 1.61
N SER A 76 -15.82 -7.67 2.87
CA SER A 76 -16.69 -6.93 3.80
C SER A 76 -16.01 -5.64 4.26
N ASN A 77 -16.78 -4.74 4.88
CA ASN A 77 -16.20 -3.49 5.40
C ASN A 77 -15.29 -3.79 6.61
N GLU A 78 -15.67 -4.78 7.41
CA GLU A 78 -14.94 -5.28 8.57
C GLU A 78 -13.58 -5.82 8.14
N GLN A 79 -13.52 -6.66 7.10
CA GLN A 79 -12.24 -7.17 6.56
C GLN A 79 -11.30 -6.05 6.11
N ILE A 80 -11.84 -5.00 5.48
CA ILE A 80 -11.05 -3.83 5.05
C ILE A 80 -10.52 -3.07 6.28
N MET A 81 -11.37 -2.84 7.29
CA MET A 81 -10.95 -2.16 8.51
C MET A 81 -9.92 -2.95 9.31
N GLU A 82 -10.07 -4.28 9.41
CA GLU A 82 -9.08 -5.16 10.03
C GLU A 82 -7.72 -5.04 9.35
N ALA A 83 -7.67 -5.07 8.00
CA ALA A 83 -6.41 -4.89 7.26
C ALA A 83 -5.74 -3.53 7.55
N ILE A 84 -6.52 -2.46 7.73
CA ILE A 84 -6.02 -1.13 8.08
C ILE A 84 -5.46 -1.10 9.51
N TRP A 85 -6.14 -1.74 10.47
CA TRP A 85 -5.64 -1.82 11.84
C TRP A 85 -4.38 -2.69 11.95
N VAL A 86 -4.27 -3.76 11.18
CA VAL A 86 -3.01 -4.52 11.03
C VAL A 86 -1.90 -3.58 10.51
N ALA A 87 -2.16 -2.77 9.49
CA ALA A 87 -1.17 -1.81 8.99
C ALA A 87 -0.79 -0.74 10.03
N ALA A 88 -1.74 -0.28 10.84
CA ALA A 88 -1.51 0.69 11.90
C ALA A 88 -0.63 0.10 13.01
N GLU A 89 -0.95 -1.11 13.46
CA GLU A 89 -0.13 -1.86 14.43
C GLU A 89 1.28 -2.03 13.88
N MET A 90 1.47 -2.52 12.65
CA MET A 90 2.80 -2.74 12.07
C MET A 90 3.67 -1.47 12.06
N ARG A 91 3.07 -0.29 11.84
CA ARG A 91 3.78 0.99 11.93
C ARG A 91 4.17 1.36 13.37
N ALA A 92 3.26 1.16 14.33
CA ALA A 92 3.53 1.42 15.74
C ALA A 92 4.56 0.43 16.31
N GLY A 93 4.39 -0.85 16.00
CA GLY A 93 5.27 -1.96 16.35
C GLY A 93 6.69 -1.77 15.82
N ALA A 94 6.85 -1.22 14.61
CA ALA A 94 8.19 -0.89 14.09
C ALA A 94 8.93 0.12 14.99
N ALA A 95 8.26 1.20 15.42
CA ALA A 95 8.86 2.17 16.34
C ALA A 95 9.14 1.54 17.71
N TYR A 96 8.18 0.75 18.23
CA TYR A 96 8.33 0.05 19.50
C TYR A 96 9.52 -0.92 19.48
N ALA A 97 9.65 -1.76 18.47
CA ALA A 97 10.75 -2.72 18.34
C ALA A 97 12.11 -2.03 18.15
N HIS A 98 12.15 -0.93 17.39
CA HIS A 98 13.38 -0.15 17.21
C HIS A 98 13.87 0.52 18.50
N ALA A 99 13.02 0.71 19.50
CA ALA A 99 13.45 1.22 20.82
C ALA A 99 14.54 0.32 21.44
N ASN A 100 14.51 -0.99 21.18
CA ASN A 100 15.57 -1.91 21.63
C ASN A 100 16.96 -1.51 21.11
N LYS A 101 17.04 -0.95 19.90
CA LYS A 101 18.31 -0.46 19.35
C LYS A 101 18.81 0.75 20.13
N THR A 102 17.91 1.65 20.54
CA THR A 102 18.25 2.79 21.39
C THR A 102 18.68 2.32 22.77
N LEU A 103 17.94 1.39 23.40
CA LEU A 103 18.29 0.84 24.71
C LEU A 103 19.69 0.22 24.71
N ALA A 104 20.02 -0.58 23.69
CA ALA A 104 21.36 -1.16 23.56
C ALA A 104 22.47 -0.11 23.41
N VAL A 105 22.18 1.06 22.82
CA VAL A 105 23.14 2.18 22.75
C VAL A 105 23.24 2.90 24.09
N LEU A 106 22.13 3.08 24.80
CA LEU A 106 22.14 3.68 26.14
C LEU A 106 22.97 2.83 27.12
N GLU A 107 22.81 1.51 27.11
CA GLU A 107 23.61 0.60 27.93
C GLU A 107 25.12 0.70 27.64
N GLN A 108 25.50 0.97 26.38
CA GLN A 108 26.91 1.20 26.02
C GLN A 108 27.43 2.54 26.53
N ILE A 109 26.61 3.58 26.53
CA ILE A 109 26.98 4.92 27.02
C ILE A 109 27.05 4.94 28.55
N ASP A 110 26.09 4.32 29.23
CA ASP A 110 25.98 4.34 30.70
C ASP A 110 26.93 3.34 31.38
N GLY A 111 27.48 2.38 30.63
CA GLY A 111 28.42 1.36 31.09
C GLY A 111 29.91 1.73 30.95
N ASP A 112 30.21 2.87 30.31
CA ASP A 112 31.54 3.51 30.22
C ASP A 112 31.68 4.64 31.27
#